data_AF-A0AA88S0F7-F1
#
_entry.id   AF-A0AA88S0F7-F1
#
_cell.length_a   1.000
_cell.length_b   1.000
_cell.length_c   1.000
_cell.angle_alpha   90.00
_cell.angle_beta   90.00
_cell.angle_gamma   90.00
#
_symmetry.space_group_name_H-M   'P 1'
#
loop_
_entity.id
_entity.type
_entity.pdbx_description
1 polymer ?
#
loop_
_entity_poly.entity_id
_entity_poly.type
_entity_poly.pdbx_seq_one_letter_code
_entity_poly.pdbx_strand_id
1 'polypeptide(L)'
;MEKKWGNKKSVDLKKMCPQQKARYLAYAEPSKEVQAWIAASNQRILSRLAHERKKTCVKNPTQDQNTKVNHDTLIGQLKAAEARNRIRQMRLQYHNLKMQEINLMISSQASVQSAVRLQLLLATEKQRNNADCLDQLQRRRVEEILDDEKGLTIIRR
;
A
#
# COMPACT_ATOMS: atom_id res chain seq x y z
N MET A 1 7.28 27.47 -46.31
CA MET A 1 7.35 26.51 -47.42
C MET A 1 7.14 25.10 -46.87
N GLU A 2 5.89 24.63 -46.88
CA GLU A 2 5.56 23.29 -46.40
C GLU A 2 5.90 22.26 -47.49
N LYS A 3 6.90 21.41 -47.22
CA LYS A 3 7.27 20.31 -48.10
C LYS A 3 6.12 19.28 -48.08
N LYS A 4 5.27 19.33 -49.11
CA LYS A 4 4.32 18.25 -49.41
C LYS A 4 5.11 16.99 -49.74
N TRP A 5 5.00 15.99 -48.87
CA TRP A 5 5.50 14.64 -49.14
C TRP A 5 4.66 14.05 -50.27
N GLY A 6 5.20 14.14 -51.49
CA GLY A 6 4.59 13.54 -52.67
C GLY A 6 4.33 12.06 -52.41
N ASN A 7 3.10 11.64 -52.69
CA ASN A 7 2.63 10.27 -52.66
C ASN A 7 3.47 9.45 -53.66
N LYS A 8 4.51 8.77 -53.17
CA LYS A 8 5.51 8.09 -54.01
C LYS A 8 5.09 6.63 -54.24
N LYS A 9 4.90 6.33 -55.53
CA LYS A 9 4.87 5.02 -56.20
C LYS A 9 3.58 4.21 -56.01
N SER A 10 2.80 4.04 -57.09
CA SER A 10 1.81 2.98 -57.19
C SER A 10 2.53 1.64 -57.07
N VAL A 11 2.43 1.01 -55.89
CA VAL A 11 3.01 -0.31 -55.64
C VAL A 11 2.30 -1.30 -56.56
N ASP A 12 3.08 -1.96 -57.42
CA ASP A 12 2.55 -2.86 -58.44
C ASP A 12 2.20 -4.22 -57.81
N LEU A 13 1.03 -4.27 -57.17
CA LEU A 13 0.52 -5.42 -56.40
C LEU A 13 0.43 -6.72 -57.21
N LYS A 14 0.51 -6.64 -58.55
CA LYS A 14 0.52 -7.79 -59.46
C LYS A 14 1.88 -8.52 -59.47
N LYS A 15 2.97 -7.86 -59.08
CA LYS A 15 4.34 -8.42 -59.08
C LYS A 15 4.73 -9.06 -57.75
N MET A 16 3.92 -8.88 -56.70
CA MET A 16 4.20 -9.40 -55.36
C MET A 16 3.71 -10.84 -55.21
N CYS A 17 4.42 -11.63 -54.38
CA CYS A 17 3.88 -12.92 -53.97
C CYS A 17 2.63 -12.72 -53.09
N PRO A 18 1.72 -13.72 -53.01
CA PRO A 18 0.47 -13.59 -52.26
C PRO A 18 0.67 -13.18 -50.79
N GLN A 19 1.70 -13.68 -50.09
CA GLN A 19 1.96 -13.30 -48.71
C GLN A 19 2.39 -11.83 -48.57
N GLN A 20 3.23 -11.33 -49.48
CA GLN A 20 3.65 -9.92 -49.47
C GLN A 20 2.48 -8.98 -49.77
N LYS A 21 1.61 -9.37 -50.71
CA LYS A 21 0.40 -8.62 -51.06
C LYS A 21 -0.57 -8.54 -49.88
N ALA A 22 -0.82 -9.66 -49.19
CA ALA A 22 -1.67 -9.70 -48.00
C ALA A 22 -1.10 -8.81 -46.88
N ARG A 23 0.21 -8.89 -46.64
CA ARG A 23 0.89 -8.07 -45.63
C ARG A 23 0.80 -6.58 -45.95
N TYR A 24 0.93 -6.19 -47.21
CA TYR A 24 0.75 -4.79 -47.63
C TYR A 24 -0.69 -4.30 -47.43
N LEU A 25 -1.69 -5.07 -47.87
CA LEU A 25 -3.10 -4.68 -47.77
C LEU A 25 -3.61 -4.58 -46.32
N ALA A 26 -2.99 -5.29 -45.38
CA ALA A 26 -3.34 -5.20 -43.96
C ALA A 26 -3.05 -3.81 -43.34
N TYR A 27 -2.08 -3.08 -43.90
CA TYR A 27 -1.67 -1.75 -43.41
C TYR A 27 -1.99 -0.62 -44.39
N ALA A 28 -2.39 -0.96 -45.63
CA ALA A 28 -2.80 0.03 -46.61
C ALA A 28 -4.16 0.62 -46.23
N GLU A 29 -4.33 1.92 -46.46
CA GLU A 29 -5.62 2.55 -46.24
C GLU A 29 -6.68 1.95 -47.18
N PRO A 30 -7.85 1.54 -46.65
CA PRO A 30 -8.92 0.99 -47.47
C PRO A 30 -9.42 2.00 -48.50
N SER A 31 -9.98 1.54 -49.62
CA SER A 31 -10.58 2.45 -50.61
C SER A 31 -11.72 3.26 -50.01
N LYS A 32 -12.01 4.43 -50.59
CA LYS A 32 -13.06 5.34 -50.12
C LYS A 32 -14.43 4.66 -49.98
N GLU A 33 -14.76 3.76 -50.88
CA GLU A 33 -16.00 2.96 -50.81
C GLU A 33 -15.99 2.03 -49.60
N VAL A 34 -14.91 1.28 -49.38
CA VAL A 34 -14.77 0.38 -48.23
C VAL A 34 -14.80 1.16 -46.91
N GLN A 35 -14.18 2.33 -46.87
CA GLN A 35 -14.26 3.24 -45.71
C GLN A 35 -15.71 3.69 -45.46
N ALA A 36 -16.49 4.01 -46.49
CA ALA A 36 -17.89 4.36 -46.36
C ALA A 36 -18.73 3.19 -45.80
N TRP A 37 -18.48 1.96 -46.25
CA TRP A 37 -19.12 0.75 -45.70
C TRP A 37 -18.75 0.51 -44.23
N ILE A 38 -17.48 0.68 -43.87
CA ILE A 38 -17.01 0.57 -42.48
C ILE A 38 -17.70 1.63 -41.60
N ALA A 39 -17.76 2.87 -42.07
CA ALA A 39 -18.42 3.96 -41.35
C ALA A 39 -19.92 3.70 -41.17
N ALA A 40 -20.62 3.24 -42.21
CA ALA A 40 -22.04 2.89 -42.13
C ALA A 40 -22.31 1.72 -41.17
N SER A 41 -21.43 0.71 -41.15
CA SER A 41 -21.49 -0.40 -40.20
C SER A 41 -21.28 0.07 -38.76
N ASN A 42 -20.25 0.88 -38.53
CA ASN A 42 -19.94 1.42 -37.21
C ASN A 42 -21.08 2.32 -36.69
N GLN A 43 -21.67 3.16 -37.54
CA GLN A 43 -22.83 3.97 -37.18
C GLN A 43 -24.02 3.10 -36.74
N ARG A 44 -24.26 1.97 -37.39
CA ARG A 44 -25.32 1.00 -37.01
C ARG A 44 -25.06 0.37 -35.66
N ILE A 45 -23.81 0.01 -35.37
CA ILE A 45 -23.42 -0.57 -34.08
C ILE A 45 -23.58 0.48 -32.97
N LEU A 46 -23.08 1.70 -33.20
CA LEU A 46 -23.16 2.79 -32.24
C LEU A 46 -24.61 3.20 -31.95
N SER A 47 -25.48 3.24 -32.96
CA SER A 47 -26.90 3.55 -32.77
C SER A 47 -27.62 2.45 -31.99
N ARG A 48 -27.29 1.17 -32.23
CA ARG A 48 -27.81 0.05 -31.43
C ARG A 48 -27.35 0.12 -29.99
N LEU A 49 -26.07 0.38 -29.74
CA LEU A 49 -25.53 0.57 -28.39
C LEU A 49 -26.18 1.75 -27.66
N ALA A 50 -26.41 2.86 -28.35
CA ALA A 50 -27.11 4.01 -27.79
C ALA A 50 -28.57 3.66 -27.43
N HIS A 51 -29.25 2.86 -28.26
CA HIS A 51 -30.61 2.44 -27.99
C HIS A 51 -30.71 1.46 -26.82
N GLU A 52 -29.74 0.55 -26.69
CA GLU A 52 -29.66 -0.37 -25.54
C GLU A 52 -29.34 0.39 -24.24
N ARG A 53 -28.42 1.35 -24.26
CA ARG A 53 -28.14 2.23 -23.10
C ARG A 53 -29.37 3.05 -22.66
N LYS A 54 -30.18 3.53 -23.62
CA LYS A 54 -31.45 4.21 -23.31
C LYS A 54 -32.47 3.24 -22.71
N LYS A 55 -32.58 2.02 -23.24
CA LYS A 55 -33.47 0.98 -22.69
C LYS A 55 -33.07 0.54 -21.28
N THR A 56 -31.78 0.45 -20.97
CA THR A 56 -31.30 0.10 -19.61
C THR A 56 -31.54 1.25 -18.63
N CYS A 57 -31.31 2.50 -19.04
CA CYS A 57 -31.53 3.69 -18.22
C CYS A 57 -33.01 3.90 -17.83
N VAL A 58 -33.94 3.63 -18.75
CA VAL A 58 -35.39 3.77 -18.48
C VAL A 58 -35.91 2.69 -17.53
N LYS A 59 -35.24 1.53 -17.42
CA LYS A 59 -35.74 0.42 -16.61
C LYS A 59 -35.41 0.53 -15.12
N ASN A 60 -34.30 1.18 -14.71
CA ASN A 60 -33.89 1.21 -13.29
C ASN A 60 -33.06 2.45 -12.87
N PRO A 61 -33.55 3.70 -13.04
CA PRO A 61 -32.80 4.89 -12.61
C PRO A 61 -32.57 4.96 -11.08
N THR A 62 -33.50 4.40 -10.29
CA THR A 62 -33.45 4.38 -8.82
C THR A 62 -32.46 3.34 -8.28
N GLN A 63 -32.28 2.22 -8.99
CA GLN A 63 -31.36 1.16 -8.57
C GLN A 63 -29.90 1.59 -8.73
N ASP A 64 -29.57 2.28 -9.82
CA ASP A 64 -28.21 2.79 -10.09
C ASP A 64 -27.79 3.92 -9.15
N GLN A 65 -28.74 4.72 -8.65
CA GLN A 65 -28.45 5.73 -7.64
C GLN A 65 -28.24 5.09 -6.25
N ASN A 66 -29.10 4.13 -5.88
CA ASN A 66 -28.95 3.40 -4.63
C ASN A 66 -27.64 2.60 -4.57
N THR A 67 -27.22 1.97 -5.67
CA THR A 67 -25.93 1.26 -5.70
C THR A 67 -24.77 2.24 -5.52
N LYS A 68 -24.77 3.40 -6.18
CA LYS A 68 -23.73 4.43 -6.00
C LYS A 68 -23.66 4.95 -4.57
N VAL A 69 -24.80 5.28 -3.96
CA VAL A 69 -24.86 5.73 -2.56
C VAL A 69 -24.37 4.63 -1.60
N ASN A 70 -24.72 3.38 -1.87
CA ASN A 70 -24.22 2.22 -1.10
C ASN A 70 -22.71 2.01 -1.28
N HIS A 71 -22.18 2.24 -2.48
CA HIS A 71 -20.75 2.20 -2.74
C HIS A 71 -20.01 3.35 -2.06
N ASP A 72 -20.54 4.57 -2.09
CA ASP A 72 -19.93 5.73 -1.46
C ASP A 72 -19.92 5.60 0.07
N THR A 73 -20.99 5.08 0.66
CA THR A 73 -21.04 4.76 2.09
C THR A 73 -20.05 3.65 2.47
N LEU A 74 -19.95 2.58 1.67
CA LEU A 74 -18.94 1.54 1.87
C LEU A 74 -17.51 2.09 1.78
N ILE A 75 -17.22 2.93 0.77
CA ILE A 75 -15.92 3.60 0.62
C ILE A 75 -15.64 4.47 1.85
N GLY A 76 -16.63 5.22 2.34
CA GLY A 76 -16.51 6.02 3.55
C GLY A 76 -16.18 5.20 4.79
N GLN A 77 -16.87 4.07 4.98
CA GLN A 77 -16.61 3.13 6.08
C GLN A 77 -15.21 2.53 6.00
N LEU A 78 -14.78 2.10 4.81
CA LEU A 78 -13.43 1.55 4.59
C LEU A 78 -12.35 2.60 4.86
N LYS A 79 -12.51 3.84 4.38
CA LYS A 79 -11.58 4.94 4.67
C LYS A 79 -11.51 5.26 6.16
N ALA A 80 -12.64 5.25 6.86
CA ALA A 80 -12.68 5.47 8.31
C ALA A 80 -11.97 4.33 9.07
N ALA A 81 -12.19 3.08 8.65
CA ALA A 81 -11.51 1.92 9.23
C ALA A 81 -9.99 1.99 9.00
N GLU A 82 -9.56 2.36 7.80
CA GLU A 82 -8.14 2.55 7.45
C GLU A 82 -7.49 3.65 8.30
N ALA A 83 -8.13 4.82 8.40
CA ALA A 83 -7.61 5.93 9.21
C ALA A 83 -7.44 5.54 10.69
N ARG A 84 -8.43 4.85 11.26
CA ARG A 84 -8.34 4.31 12.63
C ARG A 84 -7.21 3.30 12.76
N ASN A 85 -7.06 2.40 11.79
CA ASN A 85 -5.98 1.42 11.79
C ASN A 85 -4.60 2.10 11.72
N ARG A 86 -4.45 3.13 10.89
CA ARG A 86 -3.21 3.92 10.81
C ARG A 86 -2.88 4.60 12.14
N ILE A 87 -3.86 5.21 12.81
CA ILE A 87 -3.65 5.81 14.14
C ILE A 87 -3.25 4.73 15.16
N ARG A 88 -3.90 3.57 15.14
CA ARG A 88 -3.57 2.45 16.03
C ARG A 88 -2.13 1.97 15.80
N GLN A 89 -1.75 1.76 14.55
CA GLN A 89 -0.38 1.35 14.19
C GLN A 89 0.65 2.38 14.64
N MET A 90 0.39 3.67 14.41
CA MET A 90 1.28 4.75 14.85
C MET A 90 1.44 4.76 16.38
N ARG A 91 0.34 4.59 17.14
CA ARG A 91 0.38 4.48 18.60
C ARG A 91 1.17 3.27 19.06
N LEU A 92 0.98 2.12 18.41
CA LEU A 92 1.73 0.89 18.71
C LEU A 92 3.22 1.05 18.42
N GLN A 93 3.57 1.63 17.27
CA GLN A 93 4.94 1.93 16.89
C GLN A 93 5.59 2.90 17.88
N TYR A 94 4.90 3.98 18.24
CA TYR A 94 5.38 4.92 19.26
C TYR A 94 5.63 4.23 20.59
N HIS A 95 4.70 3.38 21.05
CA HIS A 95 4.88 2.64 22.29
C HIS A 95 6.09 1.71 22.21
N ASN A 96 6.23 0.94 21.12
CA ASN A 96 7.36 0.04 20.91
C ASN A 96 8.70 0.80 20.89
N LEU A 97 8.78 1.90 20.13
CA LEU A 97 9.98 2.73 20.05
C LEU A 97 10.31 3.36 21.41
N LYS A 98 9.29 3.86 22.13
CA LYS A 98 9.47 4.40 23.48
C LYS A 98 10.04 3.34 24.43
N MET A 99 9.53 2.11 24.39
CA MET A 99 10.04 1.02 25.22
C MET A 99 11.48 0.62 24.84
N GLN A 100 11.79 0.56 23.54
CA GLN A 100 13.14 0.31 23.06
C GLN A 100 14.12 1.38 23.54
N GLU A 101 13.74 2.66 23.47
CA GLU A 101 14.54 3.78 23.93
C GLU A 101 14.78 3.71 25.44
N ILE A 102 13.74 3.45 26.24
CA ILE A 102 13.87 3.28 27.69
C ILE A 102 14.83 2.14 28.02
N ASN A 103 14.71 1.00 27.33
CA ASN A 103 15.60 -0.15 27.54
C ASN A 103 17.05 0.20 27.18
N LEU A 104 17.26 0.96 26.10
CA LEU A 104 18.59 1.42 25.71
C LEU A 104 19.17 2.38 26.76
N MET A 105 18.38 3.34 27.26
CA MET A 105 18.79 4.26 28.33
C MET A 105 19.16 3.53 29.63
N ILE A 106 18.43 2.49 30.00
CA ILE A 106 18.73 1.66 31.18
C ILE A 106 20.03 0.88 30.95
N SER A 107 20.20 0.30 29.76
CA SER A 107 21.37 -0.51 29.40
C SER A 107 22.64 0.31 29.28
N SER A 108 22.55 1.60 28.96
CA SER A 108 23.69 2.50 28.83
C SER A 108 24.14 3.14 30.15
N GLN A 109 23.49 2.83 31.28
CA GLN A 109 23.91 3.34 32.58
C GLN A 109 25.26 2.74 33.01
N ALA A 110 26.11 3.58 33.60
CA ALA A 110 27.45 3.18 34.04
C ALA A 110 27.44 2.24 35.27
N SER A 111 26.40 2.30 36.10
CA SER A 111 26.24 1.43 37.27
C SER A 111 24.87 0.77 37.30
N VAL A 112 24.84 -0.46 37.85
CA VAL A 112 23.59 -1.23 38.00
C VAL A 112 22.61 -0.49 38.91
N GLN A 113 23.09 0.17 39.96
CA GLN A 113 22.24 0.98 40.85
C GLN A 113 21.56 2.14 40.10
N SER A 114 22.28 2.81 39.18
CA SER A 114 21.69 3.87 38.33
C SER A 114 20.66 3.29 37.36
N ALA A 115 20.96 2.15 36.73
CA ALA A 115 20.03 1.43 35.86
C ALA A 115 18.72 1.06 36.56
N VAL A 116 18.82 0.49 37.77
CA VAL A 116 17.66 0.09 38.59
C VAL A 116 16.84 1.31 39.04
N ARG A 117 17.51 2.39 39.49
CA ARG A 117 16.83 3.65 39.83
C ARG A 117 16.09 4.24 38.64
N LEU A 118 16.74 4.29 37.48
CA LEU A 118 16.16 4.81 36.25
C LEU A 118 14.95 3.96 35.81
N GLN A 119 15.06 2.63 35.89
CA GLN A 119 13.96 1.72 35.60
C GLN A 119 12.76 1.98 36.53
N LEU A 120 12.99 2.16 37.83
CA LEU A 120 11.94 2.43 38.82
C LEU A 120 11.24 3.77 38.55
N LEU A 121 11.99 4.80 38.15
CA LEU A 121 11.45 6.12 37.80
C LEU A 121 10.63 6.11 36.50
N LEU A 122 11.06 5.30 35.51
CA LEU A 122 10.44 5.24 34.18
C LEU A 122 9.33 4.19 34.04
N ALA A 123 9.16 3.32 35.03
CA ALA A 123 8.11 2.30 35.08
C ALA A 123 6.72 2.97 35.09
N THR A 124 6.22 3.29 33.90
CA THR A 124 5.12 4.23 33.75
C THR A 124 3.76 3.57 33.83
N GLU A 125 3.58 2.26 33.61
CA GLU A 125 2.27 1.62 33.77
C GLU A 125 2.36 0.16 34.23
N LYS A 126 1.98 -0.06 35.50
CA LYS A 126 1.55 -1.33 36.11
C LYS A 126 2.42 -2.58 35.86
N GLN A 127 3.52 -2.70 36.59
CA GLN A 127 3.79 -3.98 37.26
C GLN A 127 3.19 -3.91 38.66
N ARG A 128 1.89 -4.23 38.76
CA ARG A 128 1.29 -4.53 40.07
C ARG A 128 1.50 -6.01 40.32
N ASN A 129 2.08 -6.29 41.48
CA ASN A 129 2.41 -7.59 42.08
C ASN A 129 3.83 -8.08 41.85
N ASN A 130 4.81 -7.28 42.26
CA ASN A 130 6.12 -7.79 42.63
C ASN A 130 6.08 -8.11 44.13
N ALA A 131 5.47 -9.24 44.49
CA ALA A 131 5.76 -9.82 45.80
C ALA A 131 7.24 -10.16 45.80
N ASP A 132 7.96 -9.65 46.78
CA ASP A 132 9.38 -9.83 46.94
C ASP A 132 9.69 -11.31 47.23
N CYS A 133 10.31 -11.98 46.26
CA CYS A 133 10.57 -13.42 46.30
C CYS A 133 11.99 -13.75 46.77
N LEU A 134 12.78 -12.76 47.20
CA LEU A 134 14.18 -12.97 47.57
C LEU A 134 14.33 -13.34 49.04
N ASP A 135 15.05 -14.43 49.30
CA ASP A 135 15.48 -14.80 50.64
C ASP A 135 16.61 -13.86 51.14
N GLN A 136 16.81 -13.79 52.46
CA GLN A 136 17.71 -12.83 53.10
C GLN A 136 19.17 -12.94 52.60
N LEU A 137 19.62 -14.16 52.30
CA LEU A 137 20.96 -14.41 51.75
C LEU A 137 21.07 -13.98 50.28
N GLN A 138 20.01 -14.20 49.51
CA GLN A 138 19.93 -13.74 48.11
C GLN A 138 19.93 -12.22 48.05
N ARG A 139 19.21 -11.56 48.97
CA ARG A 139 19.21 -10.09 49.08
C ARG A 139 20.59 -9.53 49.37
N ARG A 140 21.30 -10.05 50.38
CA ARG A 140 22.67 -9.62 50.69
C ARG A 140 23.59 -9.79 49.49
N ARG A 141 23.47 -10.91 48.77
CA ARG A 141 24.28 -11.14 47.57
C ARG A 141 23.97 -10.14 46.45
N VAL A 142 22.70 -9.79 46.26
CA VAL A 142 22.29 -8.77 45.29
C VAL A 142 22.82 -7.40 45.69
N GLU A 143 22.73 -7.02 46.97
CA GLU A 143 23.29 -5.76 47.49
C GLU A 143 24.81 -5.69 47.30
N GLU A 144 25.52 -6.77 47.61
CA GLU A 144 26.97 -6.87 47.40
C GLU A 144 27.36 -6.72 45.92
N ILE A 145 26.55 -7.28 45.01
CA ILE A 145 26.71 -7.11 43.55
C ILE A 145 26.39 -5.68 43.11
N LEU A 146 25.39 -5.04 43.71
CA LEU A 146 25.00 -3.66 43.39
C LEU A 146 26.05 -2.64 43.84
N ASP A 147 26.73 -2.91 44.95
CA ASP A 147 27.78 -2.04 45.50
C ASP A 147 29.14 -2.24 44.80
N ASP A 148 29.29 -3.30 44.01
CA ASP A 148 30.54 -3.62 43.30
C ASP A 148 30.63 -2.92 41.93
N GLU A 149 30.96 -1.63 41.95
CA GLU A 149 31.14 -0.81 40.74
C GLU A 149 32.23 -1.33 39.79
N LYS A 150 33.19 -2.12 40.28
CA LYS A 150 34.35 -2.61 39.52
C LYS A 150 34.24 -4.09 39.12
N GLY A 151 33.15 -4.77 39.51
CA GLY A 151 32.91 -6.18 39.22
C GLY A 151 33.90 -7.15 39.86
N LEU A 152 34.63 -6.74 40.91
CA LEU A 152 35.69 -7.51 41.55
C LEU A 152 35.18 -8.78 42.25
N THR A 153 33.92 -8.78 42.68
CA THR A 153 33.26 -9.90 43.37
C THR A 153 32.57 -10.89 42.42
N ILE A 154 32.49 -10.55 41.13
CA ILE A 154 31.69 -11.26 40.13
C ILE A 154 32.58 -11.84 39.02
N ILE A 155 33.64 -11.13 38.62
CA ILE A 155 34.60 -11.58 37.61
C ILE A 155 35.52 -12.63 38.24
N ARG A 156 35.28 -13.91 37.97
CA ARG A 156 36.22 -14.99 38.28
C ARG A 156 37.20 -15.13 37.12
N ARG A 157 38.51 -14.98 37.41
CA ARG A 157 39.59 -15.25 36.45
C ARG A 157 39.65 -16.73 36.09
#